data_AF-A0A6S6FYG1-F1
#
_entry.id   AF-A0A6S6FYG1-F1
#
_cell.length_a   1.000
_cell.length_b   1.000
_cell.length_c   1.000
_cell.angle_alpha   90.00
_cell.angle_beta   90.00
_cell.angle_gamma   90.00
#
_symmetry.space_group_name_H-M   'P 1'
#
loop_
_entity.id
_entity.type
_entity.pdbx_description
1 polymer ?
#
loop_
_entity_poly.entity_id
_entity_poly.type
_entity_poly.pdbx_seq_one_letter_code
_entity_poly.pdbx_strand_id
1 'polypeptide(L)'
;MPTLTVTTDLIESQQAATYFTNADRRVMIGLRATLEMLRLPVPEYARRKATGVTPAKAALEAYNRDNPPTPSTVLADRKPNSATA
;
A
#
# COMPACT_ATOMS: atom_id res chain seq x y z
N MET A 1 -21.73 32.97 -11.00
CA MET A 1 -20.85 31.87 -10.57
C MET A 1 -19.73 31.77 -11.60
N PRO A 2 -18.49 32.17 -11.28
CA PRO A 2 -17.38 32.00 -12.22
C PRO A 2 -17.09 30.51 -12.40
N THR A 3 -17.06 30.05 -13.65
CA THR A 3 -16.63 28.69 -13.98
C THR A 3 -15.11 28.64 -13.94
N LEU A 4 -14.55 27.88 -13.00
CA LEU A 4 -13.12 27.61 -12.93
C LEU A 4 -12.81 26.36 -13.77
N THR A 5 -12.09 26.54 -14.87
CA THR A 5 -11.58 25.42 -15.67
C THR A 5 -10.30 24.91 -15.03
N VAL A 6 -10.34 23.68 -14.50
CA VAL A 6 -9.17 22.98 -13.97
C VAL A 6 -8.58 22.12 -15.08
N THR A 7 -7.35 22.38 -15.50
CA THR A 7 -6.63 21.57 -16.51
C THR A 7 -5.63 20.62 -15.83
N THR A 8 -5.41 19.44 -16.42
CA THR A 8 -4.47 18.43 -15.91
C THR A 8 -3.07 18.53 -16.53
N ASP A 9 -2.86 19.44 -17.48
CA ASP A 9 -1.63 19.57 -18.29
C ASP A 9 -0.35 19.62 -17.44
N LEU A 10 -0.41 20.33 -16.31
CA LEU A 10 0.72 20.46 -15.39
C LEU A 10 1.09 19.14 -14.71
N ILE A 11 0.09 18.34 -14.37
CA ILE A 11 0.25 17.05 -13.69
C ILE A 11 0.73 15.99 -14.69
N GLU A 12 0.31 16.08 -15.95
CA GLU A 12 0.76 15.19 -17.02
C GLU A 12 2.15 15.56 -17.58
N SER A 13 2.75 16.66 -17.13
CA SER A 13 4.04 17.13 -17.60
C SER A 13 5.22 16.22 -17.19
N GLN A 14 6.27 16.23 -18.02
CA GLN A 14 7.53 15.54 -17.73
C GLN A 14 8.18 16.01 -16.40
N GLN A 15 8.00 17.29 -16.07
CA GLN A 15 8.52 17.87 -14.82
C GLN A 15 7.80 17.28 -13.60
N ALA A 16 6.46 17.15 -13.66
CA ALA A 16 5.69 16.50 -12.61
C ALA A 16 6.11 15.03 -12.45
N ALA A 17 6.24 14.28 -13.54
CA ALA A 17 6.71 12.90 -13.51
C ALA A 17 8.09 12.77 -12.83
N THR A 18 9.03 13.66 -13.17
CA THR A 18 10.38 13.67 -12.60
C THR A 18 10.37 13.98 -11.10
N TYR A 19 9.56 14.95 -10.67
CA TYR A 19 9.41 15.30 -9.26
C TYR A 19 8.82 14.14 -8.46
N PHE A 20 7.66 13.63 -8.89
CA PHE A 20 6.94 12.60 -8.15
C PHE A 20 7.63 11.24 -8.15
N THR A 21 8.48 10.96 -9.12
CA THR A 21 9.31 9.74 -9.12
C THR A 21 10.31 9.73 -7.96
N ASN A 22 10.84 10.91 -7.60
CA ASN A 22 11.83 11.05 -6.52
C ASN A 22 11.20 11.47 -5.18
N ALA A 23 9.95 11.92 -5.19
CA ALA A 23 9.24 12.37 -4.01
C ALA A 23 8.96 11.21 -3.03
N ASP A 24 8.74 11.57 -1.76
CA ASP A 24 8.34 10.60 -0.74
C ASP A 24 7.02 9.90 -1.12
N ARG A 25 6.94 8.60 -0.80
CA ARG A 25 5.75 7.77 -1.06
C ARG A 25 4.45 8.39 -0.54
N ARG A 26 4.48 9.10 0.59
CA ARG A 26 3.30 9.75 1.19
C ARG A 26 2.75 10.85 0.28
N VAL A 27 3.63 11.59 -0.39
CA VAL A 27 3.24 12.63 -1.36
C VAL A 27 2.51 11.99 -2.55
N MET A 28 3.02 10.87 -3.07
CA MET A 28 2.39 10.12 -4.16
C MET A 28 0.99 9.58 -3.78
N ILE A 29 0.84 9.11 -2.53
CA ILE A 29 -0.47 8.65 -2.02
C ILE A 29 -1.45 9.81 -1.94
N GLY A 30 -1.01 10.97 -1.43
CA GLY A 30 -1.84 12.18 -1.37
C GLY A 30 -2.27 12.66 -2.74
N LEU A 31 -1.35 12.74 -3.71
CA LEU A 31 -1.66 13.08 -5.10
C LEU A 31 -2.75 12.17 -5.67
N ARG A 32 -2.59 10.85 -5.53
CA ARG A 32 -3.56 9.88 -6.06
C ARG A 32 -4.94 10.04 -5.42
N ALA A 33 -4.99 10.18 -4.08
CA ALA A 33 -6.24 10.36 -3.36
C ALA A 33 -6.98 11.65 -3.80
N THR A 34 -6.24 12.74 -3.99
CA THR A 34 -6.82 14.01 -4.47
C THR A 34 -7.39 13.88 -5.89
N LEU A 35 -6.66 13.23 -6.81
CA LEU A 35 -7.14 13.00 -8.17
C LEU A 35 -8.41 12.13 -8.18
N GLU A 36 -8.45 11.10 -7.35
CA GLU A 36 -9.65 10.25 -7.18
C GLU A 36 -10.85 11.04 -6.64
N MET A 37 -10.65 11.90 -5.62
CA MET A 37 -11.71 12.75 -5.07
C MET A 37 -12.27 13.73 -6.10
N LEU A 38 -11.40 14.27 -6.95
CA LEU A 38 -11.78 15.18 -8.04
C LEU A 38 -12.27 14.45 -9.29
N ARG A 39 -12.30 13.11 -9.29
CA ARG A 39 -12.62 12.26 -10.45
C ARG A 39 -11.77 12.56 -11.67
N LEU A 40 -10.53 12.96 -11.44
CA LEU A 40 -9.54 13.20 -12.48
C LEU A 40 -8.78 11.91 -12.80
N PRO A 41 -8.31 11.73 -14.05
CA PRO A 41 -7.51 10.58 -14.42
C PRO A 41 -6.18 10.56 -13.65
N VAL A 42 -5.77 9.36 -13.21
CA VAL A 42 -4.49 9.18 -12.52
C VAL A 42 -3.38 8.97 -13.56
N PRO A 43 -2.33 9.81 -13.56
CA PRO A 43 -1.19 9.69 -14.46
C PRO A 43 -0.48 8.34 -14.28
N GLU A 44 0.18 7.86 -15.34
CA GLU A 44 0.83 6.55 -15.34
C GLU A 44 1.91 6.41 -14.25
N TYR A 45 2.77 7.42 -14.09
CA TYR A 45 3.80 7.45 -13.04
C TYR A 45 3.20 7.37 -11.63
N ALA A 46 1.96 7.83 -11.48
CA ALA A 46 1.21 7.83 -10.25
C ALA A 46 0.29 6.61 -10.15
N ARG A 47 0.36 5.59 -11.02
CA ARG A 47 -0.40 4.34 -10.87
C ARG A 47 0.26 3.40 -9.87
N ARG A 48 -0.55 2.57 -9.21
CA ARG A 48 -0.04 1.56 -8.27
C ARG A 48 0.57 0.45 -9.11
N LYS A 49 1.84 0.10 -8.87
CA LYS A 49 2.38 -1.15 -9.42
C LYS A 49 1.50 -2.29 -8.93
N ALA A 50 1.13 -3.18 -9.85
CA ALA A 50 0.42 -4.40 -9.53
C ALA A 50 1.18 -5.12 -8.41
N THR A 51 0.45 -5.61 -7.40
CA THR A 51 1.06 -6.33 -6.29
C THR A 51 1.61 -7.66 -6.84
N GLY A 52 2.91 -7.68 -7.13
CA GLY A 52 3.61 -8.92 -7.46
C GLY A 52 3.71 -9.85 -6.25
N VAL A 53 4.09 -11.11 -6.50
CA VAL A 53 4.38 -12.09 -5.44
C VAL A 53 5.37 -11.45 -4.47
N THR A 54 4.96 -11.30 -3.21
CA THR A 54 5.77 -10.63 -2.21
C THR A 54 6.96 -11.55 -1.90
N PRO A 55 8.22 -11.12 -2.11
CA PRO A 55 9.38 -11.98 -1.87
C PRO A 55 9.45 -12.47 -0.43
N ALA A 56 8.88 -11.73 0.53
CA ALA A 56 8.73 -12.16 1.91
C ALA A 56 7.88 -13.43 2.07
N LYS A 57 6.79 -13.59 1.30
CA LYS A 57 5.97 -14.81 1.33
C LYS A 57 6.73 -16.00 0.73
N ALA A 58 7.37 -15.79 -0.41
CA ALA A 58 8.18 -16.82 -1.06
C ALA A 58 9.38 -17.25 -0.17
N ALA A 59 10.03 -16.29 0.50
CA ALA A 59 11.10 -16.56 1.45
C ALA A 59 10.60 -17.31 2.69
N LEU A 60 9.43 -16.96 3.22
CA LEU A 60 8.81 -17.65 4.36
C LEU A 60 8.43 -19.09 3.99
N GLU A 61 7.87 -19.31 2.80
CA GLU A 61 7.53 -20.65 2.31
C GLU A 61 8.78 -21.52 2.09
N ALA A 62 9.85 -20.95 1.53
CA ALA A 62 11.13 -21.64 1.40
C ALA A 62 11.71 -21.98 2.79
N TYR A 63 11.70 -21.02 3.72
CA TYR A 63 12.16 -21.23 5.08
C TYR A 63 11.38 -22.33 5.80
N ASN A 64 10.04 -22.35 5.70
CA ASN A 64 9.19 -23.37 6.31
C ASN A 64 9.37 -24.76 5.68
N ARG A 65 9.77 -24.82 4.41
CA ARG A 65 10.11 -26.09 3.74
C ARG A 65 11.39 -26.67 4.31
N ASP A 66 12.38 -25.81 4.55
CA ASP A 66 13.69 -26.21 5.08
C ASP A 66 13.68 -26.38 6.61
N ASN A 67 12.75 -25.70 7.29
CA ASN A 67 12.56 -25.68 8.73
C ASN A 67 11.09 -25.99 9.03
N PRO A 68 10.65 -27.24 8.84
CA PRO A 68 9.27 -27.62 9.15
C PRO A 68 8.97 -27.21 10.59
N PRO A 69 7.89 -26.46 10.85
CA PRO A 69 7.59 -26.01 12.19
C PRO A 69 7.45 -27.24 13.07
N THR A 70 8.33 -27.40 14.06
CA THR A 70 8.06 -28.27 15.19
C THR A 70 6.71 -27.82 15.75
N PRO A 71 5.76 -28.74 15.99
CA PRO A 71 4.49 -28.37 16.61
C PRO A 71 4.82 -27.74 17.96
N SER A 72 4.89 -26.41 17.96
CA SER A 72 5.10 -25.66 19.17
C SER A 72 3.84 -25.83 19.99
N THR A 73 4.05 -26.18 21.24
CA THR A 73 3.10 -26.30 22.32
C THR A 73 2.45 -24.93 22.54
N VAL A 74 1.58 -24.49 21.63
CA VAL A 74 0.95 -23.19 21.67
C VAL A 74 -0.38 -23.33 22.41
N LEU A 75 -0.40 -22.77 23.62
CA LEU A 75 -1.51 -22.60 24.58
C LEU A 75 -1.89 -23.79 25.47
N ALA A 76 -1.00 -24.18 26.37
CA ALA A 76 -1.40 -24.77 27.66
C ALA A 76 -1.14 -23.76 28.79
N ASP A 77 -1.77 -22.57 28.74
CA ASP A 77 -2.07 -21.77 29.94
C ASP A 77 -2.96 -20.56 29.60
N ARG A 78 -4.25 -20.81 29.32
CA ARG A 78 -5.26 -19.78 29.59
C ARG A 78 -5.91 -20.16 30.91
N LYS A 79 -5.42 -19.58 32.01
CA LYS A 79 -6.10 -19.60 33.30
C LYS A 79 -7.56 -19.16 33.06
N PRO A 80 -8.57 -19.97 33.41
CA PRO A 80 -9.96 -19.55 33.22
C PRO A 80 -10.23 -18.35 34.11
N ASN A 81 -10.75 -17.30 33.51
CA ASN A 81 -11.18 -16.09 34.21
C ASN A 81 -12.34 -16.47 35.12
N SER A 82 -12.09 -16.63 36.42
CA SER A 82 -13.13 -16.82 37.42
C SER A 82 -13.85 -15.49 37.63
N ALA A 83 -14.90 -15.27 36.84
CA ALA A 83 -15.93 -14.27 37.10
C ALA A 83 -17.27 -15.00 37.21
N THR A 84 -17.70 -15.24 38.45
CA THR A 84 -19.06 -15.66 38.84
C THR A 84 -19.21 -15.10 40.25
N ALA A 85 -19.81 -13.90 40.37
CA ALA A 85 -21.24 -13.62 40.57
C ALA A 85 -21.50 -13.40 42.06
#